data_AF-A0A5E4K226-F1
#
_entry.id   AF-A0A5E4K226-F1
#
_cell.length_a   1.000
_cell.length_b   1.000
_cell.length_c   1.000
_cell.angle_alpha   90.00
_cell.angle_beta   90.00
_cell.angle_gamma   90.00
#
_symmetry.space_group_name_H-M   'P 1'
#
loop_
_entity.id
_entity.type
_entity.pdbx_description
1 polymer ?
#
loop_
_entity_poly.entity_id
_entity_poly.type
_entity_poly.pdbx_seq_one_letter_code
_entity_poly.pdbx_strand_id
1 'polypeptide(L)'
;MFKKRGERNKFFPENNRGQELSTSTIILIILGIAVLVILVIGFTVGWGKVVPWLSSTNVDTIANQCQAACTTSDTYGFCSLQRKLIATDLPNDATGKVQKDVTKTCNFFSTDTNYLKYNIGACPGLCPAATTP
;
A
#
# COMPACT_ATOMS: atom_id res chain seq x y z
N MET A 1 -3.52 -24.77 -88.16
CA MET A 1 -2.80 -23.98 -87.14
C MET A 1 -3.63 -24.01 -85.87
N PHE A 2 -3.16 -24.70 -84.83
CA PHE A 2 -3.95 -25.08 -83.65
C PHE A 2 -4.04 -23.96 -82.60
N LYS A 3 -5.25 -23.80 -82.08
CA LYS A 3 -5.70 -22.90 -81.00
C LYS A 3 -5.31 -23.50 -79.63
N LYS A 4 -4.73 -22.71 -78.72
CA LYS A 4 -4.72 -23.03 -77.27
C LYS A 4 -5.11 -21.80 -76.44
N ARG A 5 -6.33 -21.88 -75.86
CA ARG A 5 -6.82 -21.09 -74.72
C ARG A 5 -5.88 -21.40 -73.53
N GLY A 6 -5.47 -20.46 -72.69
CA GLY A 6 -6.33 -19.76 -71.75
C GLY A 6 -6.59 -20.64 -70.52
N GLU A 7 -5.59 -20.81 -69.65
CA GLU A 7 -5.71 -21.51 -68.35
C GLU A 7 -5.62 -20.49 -67.21
N ARG A 8 -6.76 -20.29 -66.52
CA ARG A 8 -6.88 -19.52 -65.28
C ARG A 8 -6.79 -20.48 -64.10
N ASN A 9 -5.62 -20.59 -63.47
CA ASN A 9 -5.41 -21.35 -62.23
C ASN A 9 -4.60 -20.40 -61.30
N LYS A 10 -4.99 -19.97 -60.11
CA LYS A 10 -6.05 -20.27 -59.16
C LYS A 10 -6.28 -18.99 -58.35
N PHE A 11 -7.50 -18.45 -58.36
CA PHE A 11 -7.93 -17.43 -57.40
C PHE A 11 -8.35 -18.17 -56.13
N PHE A 12 -7.39 -18.51 -55.27
CA PHE A 12 -7.72 -18.82 -53.88
C PHE A 12 -7.63 -17.50 -53.11
N PRO A 13 -8.76 -16.90 -52.69
CA PRO A 13 -8.70 -15.87 -51.67
C PRO A 13 -8.26 -16.57 -50.39
N GLU A 14 -6.98 -16.42 -50.05
CA GLU A 14 -6.43 -16.85 -48.77
C GLU A 14 -7.19 -16.09 -47.68
N ASN A 15 -8.15 -16.79 -47.09
CA ASN A 15 -8.98 -16.28 -46.02
C ASN A 15 -8.15 -16.26 -44.74
N ASN A 16 -7.27 -15.27 -44.62
CA ASN A 16 -6.58 -14.92 -43.39
C ASN A 16 -7.59 -14.29 -42.40
N ARG A 17 -8.54 -15.10 -41.94
CA ARG A 17 -9.46 -14.78 -40.84
C ARG A 17 -8.80 -14.94 -39.46
N GLY A 18 -7.47 -14.97 -39.41
CA GLY A 18 -6.74 -14.56 -38.23
C GLY A 18 -6.72 -13.04 -38.24
N GLN A 19 -7.83 -12.44 -37.81
CA GLN A 19 -7.94 -11.02 -37.54
C GLN A 19 -6.68 -10.61 -36.79
N GLU A 20 -5.82 -9.82 -37.42
CA GLU A 20 -4.70 -9.18 -36.75
C GLU A 20 -5.35 -8.31 -35.67
N LEU A 21 -5.49 -8.85 -34.45
CA LEU A 21 -5.69 -8.04 -33.28
C LEU A 21 -4.56 -7.03 -33.36
N SER A 22 -4.94 -5.77 -33.63
CA SER A 22 -4.00 -4.69 -33.88
C SER A 22 -2.86 -4.88 -32.89
N THR A 23 -1.63 -5.05 -33.37
CA THR A 23 -0.47 -5.34 -32.50
C THR A 23 -0.42 -4.36 -31.32
N SER A 24 -0.90 -3.14 -31.54
CA SER A 24 -1.17 -2.11 -30.53
C SER A 24 -2.07 -2.58 -29.37
N THR A 25 -3.16 -3.31 -29.61
CA THR A 25 -4.04 -3.88 -28.59
C THR A 25 -3.32 -4.90 -27.72
N ILE A 26 -2.53 -5.79 -28.31
CA ILE A 26 -1.76 -6.78 -27.55
C ILE A 26 -0.75 -6.07 -26.63
N ILE A 27 -0.07 -5.04 -27.14
CA ILE A 27 0.87 -4.23 -26.35
C ILE A 27 0.16 -3.54 -25.17
N LEU A 28 -1.04 -2.98 -25.39
CA LEU A 28 -1.82 -2.32 -24.33
C LEU A 28 -2.28 -3.30 -23.25
N ILE A 29 -2.65 -4.53 -23.62
CA ILE A 29 -3.03 -5.57 -22.65
C ILE A 29 -1.82 -5.94 -21.78
N ILE A 30 -0.65 -6.13 -22.40
CA ILE A 30 0.58 -6.47 -21.66
C ILE A 30 0.99 -5.33 -20.71
N LEU A 31 0.94 -4.08 -21.18
CA LEU A 31 1.21 -2.92 -20.33
C LEU A 31 0.19 -2.78 -19.19
N GLY A 32 -1.09 -3.00 -19.46
CA GLY A 32 -2.14 -2.98 -18.45
C GLY A 32 -1.93 -4.02 -17.36
N ILE A 33 -1.57 -5.25 -17.74
CA ILE A 33 -1.23 -6.32 -16.80
C ILE A 33 0.03 -5.96 -16.00
N ALA A 34 1.07 -5.42 -16.65
CA ALA A 34 2.30 -5.02 -15.99
C ALA A 34 2.05 -3.95 -14.90
N VAL A 35 1.24 -2.93 -15.20
CA VAL A 35 0.86 -1.90 -14.23
C VAL A 35 0.03 -2.50 -13.09
N LEU A 36 -0.92 -3.39 -13.40
CA LEU A 36 -1.77 -4.02 -12.38
C LEU A 36 -0.94 -4.85 -11.39
N VAL A 37 0.06 -5.60 -11.86
CA VAL A 37 0.99 -6.34 -11.01
C VAL A 37 1.79 -5.40 -10.11
N ILE A 38 2.33 -4.30 -10.65
CA ILE A 38 3.08 -3.30 -9.87
C ILE A 38 2.18 -2.66 -8.80
N LEU A 39 0.92 -2.36 -9.11
CA LEU A 39 -0.02 -1.79 -8.15
C LEU A 39 -0.34 -2.78 -7.03
N VAL A 40 -0.59 -4.05 -7.33
CA VAL A 40 -0.83 -5.08 -6.29
C VAL A 40 0.39 -5.22 -5.38
N ILE A 41 1.60 -5.26 -5.92
CA ILE A 41 2.83 -5.31 -5.12
C ILE A 41 3.00 -4.01 -4.29
N GLY A 42 2.77 -2.85 -4.89
CA GLY A 42 2.86 -1.56 -4.23
C GLY A 42 1.84 -1.38 -3.09
N PHE A 43 0.62 -1.90 -3.25
CA PHE A 43 -0.40 -1.88 -2.21
C PHE A 43 -0.17 -2.92 -1.11
N THR A 44 0.34 -4.11 -1.45
CA THR A 44 0.63 -5.17 -0.46
C THR A 44 1.85 -4.85 0.41
N VAL A 45 2.93 -4.33 -0.19
CA VAL A 45 4.17 -3.95 0.53
C VAL A 45 4.09 -2.54 1.10
N GLY A 46 3.26 -1.68 0.51
CA GLY A 46 3.15 -0.26 0.84
C GLY A 46 4.16 0.62 0.09
N TRP A 47 3.69 1.73 -0.44
CA TRP A 47 4.51 2.75 -1.13
C TRP A 47 5.57 3.41 -0.23
N GLY A 48 5.43 3.29 1.09
CA GLY A 48 6.38 3.84 2.07
C GLY A 48 7.78 3.20 2.04
N LYS A 49 7.93 2.01 1.44
CA LYS A 49 9.26 1.39 1.23
C LYS A 49 9.92 1.79 -0.10
N VAL A 50 9.13 2.30 -1.04
CA VAL A 50 9.56 2.61 -2.41
C VAL A 50 10.01 4.07 -2.54
N VAL A 51 9.49 4.97 -1.70
CA VAL A 51 9.87 6.39 -1.70
C VAL A 51 10.40 6.81 -0.32
N PRO A 52 11.65 6.46 0.04
CA PRO A 52 12.23 6.81 1.33
C PRO A 52 12.53 8.32 1.52
N TRP A 53 12.32 9.14 0.49
CA TRP A 53 12.63 10.58 0.48
C TRP A 53 11.43 11.48 0.82
N LEU A 54 10.18 11.01 0.68
CA LEU A 54 9.02 11.75 1.17
C LEU A 54 9.01 11.66 2.70
N SER A 55 9.36 12.75 3.38
CA SER A 55 9.32 12.99 4.82
C SER A 55 8.84 11.79 5.66
N SER A 56 9.79 11.19 6.41
CA SER A 56 9.60 9.99 7.26
C SER A 56 8.66 10.21 8.46
N THR A 57 7.69 11.12 8.37
CA THR A 57 6.60 11.25 9.32
C THR A 57 5.64 10.10 9.10
N ASN A 58 5.49 9.22 10.09
CA ASN A 58 4.63 8.05 10.00
C ASN A 58 3.41 8.14 10.93
N VAL A 59 3.06 9.35 11.37
CA VAL A 59 1.95 9.64 12.27
C VAL A 59 0.65 8.99 11.77
N ASP A 60 0.26 9.26 10.52
CA ASP A 60 -0.98 8.71 9.93
C ASP A 60 -0.96 7.19 9.86
N THR A 61 0.20 6.61 9.53
CA THR A 61 0.38 5.16 9.51
C THR A 61 0.17 4.57 10.90
N ILE A 62 0.73 5.18 11.94
CA ILE A 62 0.54 4.72 13.32
C ILE A 62 -0.92 4.91 13.75
N ALA A 63 -1.53 6.06 13.48
CA ALA A 63 -2.93 6.33 13.80
C ALA A 63 -3.87 5.31 13.15
N ASN A 64 -3.68 5.03 11.86
CA ASN A 64 -4.45 4.01 11.14
C ASN A 64 -4.24 2.60 11.69
N GLN A 65 -3.01 2.23 12.07
CA GLN A 65 -2.74 0.93 12.68
C GLN A 65 -3.36 0.80 14.07
N CYS A 66 -3.36 1.86 14.87
CA CYS A 66 -4.01 1.89 16.17
C CYS A 66 -5.53 1.80 16.02
N GLN A 67 -6.11 2.54 15.07
CA GLN A 67 -7.53 2.48 14.76
C GLN A 67 -7.92 1.08 14.23
N ALA A 68 -7.12 0.49 13.36
CA ALA A 68 -7.35 -0.87 12.87
C ALA A 68 -7.35 -1.87 14.02
N ALA A 69 -6.30 -1.88 14.86
CA ALA A 69 -6.22 -2.76 16.03
C ALA A 69 -7.41 -2.58 16.99
N CYS A 70 -7.89 -1.33 17.14
CA CYS A 70 -9.11 -1.02 17.88
C CYS A 70 -10.35 -1.70 17.28
N THR A 71 -10.58 -1.50 15.99
CA THR A 71 -11.75 -2.03 15.28
C THR A 71 -11.74 -3.56 15.18
N THR A 72 -10.57 -4.18 15.12
CA THR A 72 -10.40 -5.64 15.07
C THR A 72 -10.34 -6.29 16.44
N SER A 73 -10.48 -5.52 17.53
CA SER A 73 -10.33 -6.01 18.91
C SER A 73 -8.99 -6.72 19.18
N ASP A 74 -7.91 -6.26 18.53
CA ASP A 74 -6.56 -6.82 18.71
C ASP A 74 -5.92 -6.24 19.97
N THR A 75 -6.12 -6.93 21.09
CA THR A 75 -5.62 -6.54 22.41
C THR A 75 -4.09 -6.47 22.45
N TYR A 76 -3.39 -7.46 21.89
CA TYR A 76 -1.93 -7.44 21.81
C TYR A 76 -1.44 -6.31 20.92
N GLY A 77 -2.05 -6.16 19.75
CA GLY A 77 -1.72 -5.13 18.76
C GLY A 77 -1.93 -3.71 19.28
N PHE A 78 -2.89 -3.46 20.17
CA PHE A 78 -3.11 -2.11 20.72
C PHE A 78 -2.33 -1.86 22.02
N CYS A 79 -2.27 -2.85 22.91
CA CYS A 79 -1.82 -2.66 24.29
C CYS A 79 -0.35 -3.02 24.52
N SER A 80 0.18 -3.98 23.77
CA SER A 80 1.53 -4.53 23.97
C SER A 80 2.48 -4.23 22.82
N LEU A 81 1.96 -4.14 21.59
CA LEU A 81 2.77 -3.87 20.41
C LEU A 81 3.31 -2.44 20.42
N GLN A 82 4.63 -2.32 20.52
CA GLN A 82 5.34 -1.06 20.45
C GLN A 82 5.43 -0.57 19.00
N ARG A 83 5.06 0.69 18.77
CA ARG A 83 5.15 1.37 17.49
C ARG A 83 6.06 2.59 17.60
N LYS A 84 6.91 2.75 16.59
CA LYS A 84 7.80 3.90 16.45
C LYS A 84 7.03 5.02 15.77
N LEU A 85 6.73 6.10 16.48
CA LEU A 85 6.12 7.32 15.94
C LEU A 85 7.24 8.32 15.64
N ILE A 86 7.29 8.78 14.40
CA ILE A 86 8.26 9.71 13.85
C ILE A 86 7.47 10.95 13.46
N ALA A 87 7.75 12.07 14.11
CA ALA A 87 7.16 13.35 13.76
C ALA A 87 8.18 14.46 14.00
N THR A 88 8.11 15.52 13.21
CA THR A 88 9.01 16.68 13.33
C THR A 88 8.69 17.55 14.54
N ASP A 89 7.52 17.34 15.14
CA ASP A 89 6.92 18.14 16.20
C ASP A 89 6.70 17.33 17.49
N LEU A 90 7.44 16.24 17.69
CA LEU A 90 7.37 15.44 18.92
C LEU A 90 7.69 16.28 20.17
N PRO A 91 7.07 15.97 21.33
CA PRO A 91 7.42 16.62 22.58
C PRO A 91 8.89 16.35 22.94
N ASN A 92 9.52 17.33 23.58
CA ASN A 92 10.90 17.21 24.02
C ASN A 92 11.04 16.12 25.09
N ASP A 93 12.18 15.44 25.11
CA ASP A 93 12.55 14.53 26.20
C ASP A 93 12.63 15.30 27.55
N ALA A 94 12.65 14.58 28.67
CA ALA A 94 12.95 15.11 30.01
C ALA A 94 14.27 15.90 30.07
N THR A 95 15.17 15.68 29.11
CA THR A 95 16.42 16.42 28.92
C THR A 95 16.34 17.64 27.98
N GLY A 96 15.14 18.00 27.49
CA GLY A 96 14.93 19.18 26.63
C GLY A 96 15.36 19.00 25.16
N LYS A 97 15.71 17.79 24.74
CA LYS A 97 16.04 17.49 23.34
C LYS A 97 14.78 17.25 22.51
N VAL A 98 14.76 17.82 21.31
CA VAL A 98 13.77 17.51 20.26
C VAL A 98 13.91 16.04 19.87
N GLN A 99 12.90 15.24 20.18
CA GLN A 99 12.86 13.85 19.73
C GLN A 99 12.45 13.81 18.27
N LYS A 100 13.13 12.98 17.46
CA LYS A 100 12.71 12.72 16.07
C LYS A 100 11.85 11.47 15.99
N ASP A 101 11.92 10.62 17.00
CA ASP A 101 11.17 9.39 17.08
C ASP A 101 10.92 8.95 18.53
N VAL A 102 9.74 8.40 18.79
CA VAL A 102 9.34 7.83 20.08
C VAL A 102 8.73 6.44 19.87
N THR A 103 9.14 5.46 20.67
CA THR A 103 8.65 4.07 20.56
C THR A 103 7.80 3.73 21.77
N LYS A 104 6.47 3.65 21.59
CA LYS A 104 5.48 3.36 22.65
C LYS A 104 4.28 2.59 22.08
N THR A 105 3.35 2.19 22.93
CA THR A 105 2.14 1.44 22.53
C THR A 105 1.02 2.39 22.09
N CYS A 106 0.05 1.89 21.31
CA CYS A 106 -1.11 2.70 20.91
C CYS A 106 -1.89 3.21 22.12
N ASN A 107 -2.00 2.38 23.17
CA ASN A 107 -2.60 2.78 24.42
C ASN A 107 -1.93 4.04 24.99
N PHE A 108 -0.59 4.05 25.09
CA PHE A 108 0.16 5.21 25.58
C PHE A 108 -0.11 6.47 24.75
N PHE A 109 -0.04 6.36 23.42
CA PHE A 109 -0.28 7.49 22.52
C PHE A 109 -1.71 8.02 22.57
N SER A 110 -2.69 7.16 22.89
CA SER A 110 -4.09 7.56 23.03
C SER A 110 -4.42 8.20 24.39
N THR A 111 -3.63 7.92 25.42
CA THR A 111 -3.85 8.41 26.79
C THR A 111 -3.08 9.68 27.11
N ASP A 112 -1.92 9.89 26.48
CA ASP A 112 -1.04 11.02 26.77
C ASP A 112 -1.47 12.27 25.99
N THR A 113 -1.70 13.37 26.73
CA THR A 113 -2.20 14.64 26.19
C THR A 113 -1.27 15.26 25.15
N ASN A 114 0.03 14.96 25.19
CA ASN A 114 1.01 15.48 24.24
C ASN A 114 0.87 14.87 22.83
N TYR A 115 0.22 13.71 22.74
CA TYR A 115 0.09 12.95 21.50
C TYR A 115 -1.34 12.94 20.94
N LEU A 116 -2.32 13.51 21.65
CA LEU A 116 -3.70 13.67 21.18
C LEU A 116 -3.81 14.42 19.84
N LYS A 117 -2.88 15.35 19.57
CA LYS A 117 -2.80 16.09 18.31
C LYS A 117 -2.60 15.20 17.08
N TYR A 118 -2.14 13.97 17.28
CA TYR A 118 -1.90 12.98 16.23
C TYR A 118 -3.12 12.10 15.93
N ASN A 119 -4.28 12.42 16.50
CA ASN A 119 -5.56 11.75 16.24
C ASN A 119 -5.55 10.24 16.50
N ILE A 120 -4.77 9.80 17.49
CA ILE A 120 -4.73 8.40 17.93
C ILE A 120 -5.83 8.21 18.99
N GLY A 121 -6.97 7.64 18.56
CA GLY A 121 -8.13 7.44 19.42
C GLY A 121 -7.89 6.40 20.53
N ALA A 122 -8.49 6.63 21.69
CA ALA A 122 -8.51 5.66 22.79
C ALA A 122 -9.51 4.53 22.51
N CYS A 123 -9.15 3.31 22.90
CA CYS A 123 -9.97 2.11 22.72
C CYS A 123 -10.41 1.58 24.09
N PRO A 124 -11.55 2.08 24.62
CA PRO A 124 -12.00 1.73 25.95
C PRO A 124 -12.31 0.23 26.04
N GLY A 125 -11.77 -0.43 27.07
CA GLY A 125 -12.02 -1.85 27.35
C GLY A 125 -11.18 -2.85 26.55
N LEU A 126 -10.34 -2.39 25.61
CA LEU A 126 -9.48 -3.30 24.83
C LEU A 126 -8.25 -3.75 25.63
N CYS A 127 -7.67 -2.85 26.42
CA CYS A 127 -6.52 -3.16 27.25
C CYS A 127 -6.96 -3.60 28.65
N PRO A 128 -6.57 -4.79 29.12
CA PRO A 128 -6.62 -5.05 30.55
C PRO A 128 -5.72 -4.01 31.23
N ALA A 129 -6.25 -3.36 32.28
CA ALA A 129 -5.45 -2.47 33.12
C ALA A 129 -4.19 -3.25 33.52
N ALA A 130 -3.01 -2.67 33.28
CA ALA A 130 -1.74 -3.32 33.50
C ALA A 130 -1.67 -3.91 34.91
N THR A 131 -1.89 -5.22 35.04
CA THR A 131 -1.43 -5.98 36.19
C THR A 131 0.07 -6.15 35.98
N THR A 132 0.83 -5.20 36.51
CA THR A 132 2.24 -5.36 36.85
C THR A 132 2.45 -6.71 37.54
N PRO A 133 3.38 -7.58 37.08
CA PRO A 133 3.94 -8.59 37.97
C PRO A 133 4.73 -7.94 39.11
#